data_AF-F0NBU3-F1
#
_entry.id   AF-F0NBU3-F1
#
_cell.length_a   1.000
_cell.length_b   1.000
_cell.length_c   1.000
_cell.angle_alpha   90.00
_cell.angle_beta   90.00
_cell.angle_gamma   90.00
#
_symmetry.space_group_name_H-M   'P 1'
#
loop_
_entity.id
_entity.type
_entity.pdbx_description
1 polymer ?
#
loop_
_entity_poly.entity_id
_entity_poly.type
_entity_poly.pdbx_seq_one_letter_code
_entity_poly.pdbx_strand_id
1 'polypeptide(L)'
;MPLSIFWGLSFPLTKIVSYSVSPMIISLVRVSVAMLFFYALGRGFSIGFKQFINAVLNFILFLIFLNLGVFLSPNPGLVAVMIYTQPIFVLVIEWIMGSKVKIKGAIGVILG
;
A
#
# COMPACT_ATOMS: atom_id res chain seq x y z
N MET A 1 9.15 15.46 -7.06
CA MET A 1 8.19 15.80 -5.98
C MET A 1 8.26 14.72 -4.91
N PRO A 2 8.19 15.04 -3.61
CA PRO A 2 8.24 14.05 -2.54
C PRO A 2 7.03 13.11 -2.60
N LEU A 3 7.27 11.80 -2.58
CA LEU A 3 6.22 10.76 -2.57
C LEU A 3 5.24 10.93 -1.39
N SER A 4 5.73 11.49 -0.27
CA SER A 4 4.97 11.76 0.95
C SER A 4 3.82 12.76 0.75
N ILE A 5 3.94 13.70 -0.19
CA ILE A 5 2.86 14.66 -0.50
C ILE A 5 1.70 13.94 -1.19
N PHE A 6 2.01 13.06 -2.16
CA PHE A 6 0.99 12.28 -2.86
C PHE A 6 0.28 11.31 -1.91
N TRP A 7 1.03 10.63 -1.03
CA TRP A 7 0.43 9.74 -0.03
C TRP A 7 -0.39 10.50 1.00
N GLY A 8 0.12 11.62 1.52
CA GLY A 8 -0.59 12.46 2.50
C GLY A 8 -1.92 13.00 1.98
N LEU A 9 -1.98 13.42 0.72
CA LEU A 9 -3.21 13.92 0.08
C LEU A 9 -4.16 12.79 -0.35
N SER A 10 -3.63 11.61 -0.67
CA SER A 10 -4.42 10.46 -1.14
C SER A 10 -5.47 10.03 -0.12
N PHE A 11 -5.17 10.05 1.19
CA PHE A 11 -6.10 9.59 2.23
C PHE A 11 -7.30 10.53 2.45
N PRO A 12 -7.13 11.84 2.65
CA PRO A 12 -8.26 12.77 2.73
C PRO A 12 -9.11 12.76 1.44
N LEU A 13 -8.47 12.75 0.27
CA LEU A 13 -9.19 12.69 -1.01
C LEU A 13 -9.99 11.39 -1.14
N THR A 14 -9.40 10.24 -0.77
CA THR A 14 -10.11 8.95 -0.77
C THR A 14 -11.31 8.99 0.18
N LYS A 15 -11.20 9.60 1.36
CA LYS A 15 -12.32 9.76 2.30
C LYS A 15 -13.43 10.64 1.71
N ILE A 16 -13.08 11.79 1.11
CA ILE A 16 -14.06 12.69 0.47
C ILE A 16 -14.83 11.95 -0.63
N VAL A 17 -14.11 11.26 -1.52
CA VAL A 17 -14.74 10.51 -2.62
C VAL A 17 -15.57 9.33 -2.08
N SER A 18 -15.16 8.71 -0.96
CA SER A 18 -15.90 7.59 -0.35
C SER A 18 -17.30 7.94 0.17
N TYR A 19 -17.60 9.23 0.38
CA TYR A 19 -18.97 9.67 0.72
C TYR A 19 -19.93 9.55 -0.46
N SER A 20 -19.43 9.64 -1.69
CA SER A 20 -20.25 9.66 -2.91
C SER A 20 -20.10 8.37 -3.73
N VAL A 21 -19.00 7.64 -3.54
CA VAL A 21 -18.61 6.52 -4.38
C VAL A 21 -18.14 5.37 -3.49
N SER A 22 -18.58 4.15 -3.80
CA SER A 22 -18.12 2.95 -3.08
C SER A 22 -16.58 2.84 -3.11
N PRO A 23 -15.92 2.49 -1.98
CA PRO A 23 -14.47 2.26 -1.95
C PRO A 23 -13.97 1.24 -2.97
N MET A 24 -14.84 0.31 -3.41
CA MET A 24 -14.52 -0.65 -4.46
C MET A 24 -14.33 0.02 -5.81
N ILE A 25 -15.18 1.00 -6.16
CA ILE A 25 -15.09 1.74 -7.43
C ILE A 25 -13.83 2.63 -7.43
N ILE A 26 -13.52 3.27 -6.30
CA ILE A 26 -12.28 4.05 -6.13
C ILE A 26 -11.06 3.17 -6.39
N SER A 27 -11.06 1.96 -5.83
CA SER A 27 -9.99 0.98 -6.02
C SER A 27 -9.90 0.51 -7.46
N LEU A 28 -11.01 0.19 -8.11
CA LEU A 28 -11.04 -0.22 -9.51
C LEU A 28 -10.42 0.84 -10.41
N VAL A 29 -10.85 2.10 -10.31
CA VAL A 29 -10.32 3.20 -11.13
C VAL A 29 -8.82 3.38 -10.87
N ARG A 30 -8.39 3.39 -9.60
CA ARG A 30 -6.97 3.50 -9.22
C ARG A 30 -6.12 2.41 -9.89
N VAL A 31 -6.60 1.17 -9.85
CA VAL A 31 -5.88 0.02 -10.41
C VAL A 31 -5.87 0.05 -11.92
N SER A 32 -6.99 0.37 -12.56
CA SER A 32 -7.07 0.47 -14.02
C SER A 32 -6.14 1.56 -14.57
N VAL A 33 -6.11 2.74 -13.94
CA VAL A 33 -5.22 3.83 -14.34
C VAL A 33 -3.76 3.45 -14.13
N ALA A 34 -3.41 2.88 -12.98
CA ALA A 34 -2.06 2.40 -12.70
C ALA A 34 -1.63 1.30 -13.68
N MET A 35 -2.52 0.34 -13.97
CA MET A 35 -2.27 -0.74 -14.93
C MET A 35 -1.97 -0.19 -16.32
N LEU A 36 -2.79 0.73 -16.85
CA LEU A 36 -2.57 1.32 -18.17
C LEU A 36 -1.22 2.05 -18.23
N PHE A 37 -0.91 2.82 -17.19
CA PHE A 37 0.35 3.57 -17.11
C PHE A 37 1.58 2.64 -17.05
N PHE A 38 1.58 1.66 -16.14
CA PHE A 38 2.72 0.75 -15.97
C PHE A 38 2.83 -0.30 -17.08
N TYR A 39 1.72 -0.69 -17.70
CA TYR A 39 1.74 -1.58 -18.87
C TYR A 39 2.42 -0.90 -20.06
N ALA A 40 2.18 0.40 -20.27
CA ALA A 40 2.84 1.17 -21.32
C ALA A 40 4.36 1.30 -21.09
N LEU A 41 4.78 1.45 -19.83
CA LEU A 41 6.20 1.58 -19.44
C LEU A 41 6.93 0.25 -19.33
N GLY A 42 6.22 -0.84 -19.03
CA GLY A 42 6.79 -2.16 -18.72
C GLY A 42 7.11 -3.05 -19.92
N ARG A 43 7.27 -2.48 -21.12
CA ARG A 43 7.56 -3.27 -22.32
C ARG A 43 8.91 -4.00 -22.15
N GLY A 44 8.89 -5.33 -22.20
CA GLY A 44 10.08 -6.18 -22.12
C GLY A 44 10.30 -6.91 -20.79
N PHE A 45 9.45 -6.70 -19.77
CA PHE A 45 9.53 -7.47 -18.52
C PHE A 45 8.85 -8.84 -18.66
N SER A 46 9.62 -9.91 -18.49
CA SER A 46 9.09 -11.27 -18.30
C SER A 46 8.86 -11.51 -16.81
N ILE A 47 7.60 -11.46 -16.39
CA ILE A 47 7.20 -11.74 -15.00
C ILE A 47 6.80 -13.22 -14.90
N GLY A 48 7.36 -13.94 -13.93
CA GLY A 48 6.97 -15.33 -13.68
C GLY A 48 5.57 -15.43 -13.06
N PHE A 49 4.83 -16.48 -13.43
CA PHE A 49 3.44 -16.69 -12.96
C PHE A 49 3.30 -16.67 -11.42
N LYS A 50 4.27 -17.25 -10.70
CA LYS A 50 4.30 -17.23 -9.22
C LYS A 50 4.47 -15.82 -8.65
N GLN A 51 5.29 -14.99 -9.27
CA GLN A 51 5.52 -13.61 -8.85
C GLN A 51 4.27 -12.75 -9.12
N PHE A 52 3.60 -12.99 -10.25
CA PHE A 52 2.32 -12.35 -10.57
C PHE A 52 1.25 -12.66 -9.52
N ILE A 53 1.04 -13.94 -9.17
CA ILE A 53 0.06 -14.32 -8.15
C ILE A 53 0.38 -13.67 -6.80
N ASN A 54 1.64 -13.72 -6.35
CA ASN A 54 2.05 -13.12 -5.09
C ASN A 54 1.81 -11.61 -5.07
N ALA A 55 2.14 -10.91 -6.17
CA ALA A 55 1.90 -9.47 -6.29
C ALA A 55 0.40 -9.14 -6.26
N VAL A 56 -0.42 -9.89 -6.99
CA VAL A 56 -1.88 -9.71 -7.01
C VAL A 56 -2.49 -9.93 -5.64
N LEU A 57 -2.14 -11.03 -4.95
CA LEU A 57 -2.65 -11.32 -3.61
C LEU A 57 -2.25 -10.25 -2.59
N ASN A 58 -0.97 -9.86 -2.58
CA ASN A 58 -0.47 -8.84 -1.66
C ASN A 58 -1.21 -7.51 -1.87
N PHE A 59 -1.36 -7.11 -3.13
CA PHE A 59 -1.97 -5.84 -3.49
C PHE A 59 -3.49 -5.80 -3.22
N ILE A 60 -4.22 -6.87 -3.53
CA ILE A 60 -5.66 -6.96 -3.24
C ILE A 60 -5.89 -6.89 -1.73
N LEU A 61 -5.16 -7.68 -0.94
CA LEU A 61 -5.29 -7.67 0.53
C LEU A 61 -4.98 -6.29 1.09
N PHE A 62 -3.90 -5.66 0.62
CA PHE A 62 -3.53 -4.31 1.03
C PHE A 62 -4.64 -3.30 0.76
N LEU A 63 -5.21 -3.29 -0.46
CA LEU A 63 -6.26 -2.34 -0.81
C LEU A 63 -7.55 -2.57 -0.01
N ILE A 64 -7.95 -3.82 0.22
CA ILE A 64 -9.15 -4.13 1.01
C ILE A 64 -8.99 -3.57 2.43
N PHE A 65 -7.90 -3.91 3.11
CA PHE A 65 -7.67 -3.46 4.48
C PHE A 65 -7.49 -1.95 4.59
N LEU A 66 -6.82 -1.32 3.61
CA LEU A 66 -6.64 0.12 3.57
C LEU A 66 -7.97 0.86 3.41
N ASN A 67 -8.79 0.46 2.44
CA ASN A 67 -10.09 1.10 2.22
C ASN A 67 -11.05 0.85 3.39
N LEU A 68 -11.04 -0.36 3.97
CA LEU A 68 -11.83 -0.67 5.16
C LEU A 68 -11.39 0.20 6.36
N GLY A 69 -10.08 0.33 6.59
CA GLY A 69 -9.52 1.16 7.66
C GLY A 69 -9.89 2.64 7.49
N VAL A 70 -9.81 3.19 6.28
CA VAL A 70 -10.24 4.57 5.98
C VAL A 70 -11.75 4.75 6.17
N PHE A 71 -12.55 3.76 5.79
CA PHE A 71 -14.00 3.81 5.92
C PHE A 71 -14.44 3.78 7.40
N LEU A 72 -13.96 2.80 8.17
CA LEU A 72 -14.32 2.58 9.57
C LEU A 72 -13.72 3.62 10.53
N SER A 73 -12.59 4.23 10.18
CA SER A 73 -11.95 5.20 11.06
C SER A 73 -12.66 6.57 11.03
N PRO A 74 -12.89 7.20 12.20
CA PRO A 74 -13.39 8.57 12.30
C PRO A 74 -12.40 9.60 11.74
N ASN A 75 -11.10 9.31 11.76
CA ASN A 75 -10.06 10.25 11.35
C ASN A 75 -9.13 9.62 10.29
N PRO A 76 -9.20 10.06 9.01
CA PRO A 76 -8.36 9.53 7.94
C PRO A 76 -6.87 9.87 8.13
N GLY A 77 -6.54 10.94 8.86
CA GLY A 77 -5.17 11.28 9.20
C GLY A 77 -4.53 10.24 10.13
N LEU A 78 -5.31 9.69 11.08
CA LEU A 78 -4.83 8.61 11.94
C LEU A 78 -4.55 7.33 11.14
N VAL A 79 -5.41 6.98 10.18
CA VAL A 79 -5.18 5.83 9.28
C VAL A 79 -3.93 6.04 8.42
N ALA A 80 -3.71 7.25 7.93
CA ALA A 80 -2.52 7.59 7.16
C ALA A 80 -1.24 7.37 7.98
N VAL A 81 -1.24 7.76 9.26
CA VAL A 81 -0.11 7.52 10.18
C VAL A 81 0.07 6.03 10.47
N MET A 82 -1.02 5.30 10.72
CA MET A 82 -0.96 3.86 11.02
C MET A 82 -0.39 3.05 9.85
N ILE A 83 -0.61 3.44 8.60
CA ILE A 83 -0.03 2.73 7.45
C ILE A 83 1.50 2.83 7.44
N TYR A 84 2.09 3.91 7.95
CA TYR A 84 3.54 4.02 8.07
C TYR A 84 4.14 3.06 9.12
N THR A 85 3.33 2.34 9.89
CA THR A 85 3.81 1.24 10.74
C THR A 85 4.05 -0.07 9.96
N GLN A 86 3.63 -0.15 8.70
CA GLN A 86 3.83 -1.31 7.82
C GLN A 86 5.28 -1.84 7.78
N PRO A 87 6.32 -1.00 7.71
CA PRO A 87 7.72 -1.46 7.76
C PRO A 87 8.05 -2.28 9.00
N ILE A 88 7.46 -1.96 10.16
CA ILE A 88 7.66 -2.70 11.41
C ILE A 88 7.07 -4.11 11.27
N PHE A 89 5.87 -4.23 10.70
CA PHE A 89 5.25 -5.53 10.45
C PHE A 89 6.06 -6.38 9.48
N VAL A 90 6.63 -5.78 8.44
CA VAL A 90 7.52 -6.48 7.50
C VAL A 90 8.74 -7.02 8.23
N LEU A 91 9.38 -6.23 9.10
CA LEU A 91 10.52 -6.69 9.91
C LEU A 91 10.16 -7.86 10.83
N VAL A 92 8.99 -7.82 11.47
CA VAL A 92 8.51 -8.90 12.34
C VAL A 92 8.29 -10.18 11.53
N ILE A 93 7.66 -10.08 10.35
CA ILE A 93 7.45 -11.24 9.46
C ILE A 93 8.79 -11.79 8.98
N GLU A 94 9.73 -10.93 8.56
CA GLU A 94 11.08 -11.33 8.16
C GLU A 94 11.82 -12.07 9.27
N TRP A 95 11.70 -11.60 10.51
CA TRP A 95 12.28 -12.26 11.67
C TRP A 95 11.66 -13.64 11.92
N ILE A 96 10.33 -13.76 11.84
CA ILE A 96 9.61 -15.05 11.98
C ILE A 96 10.02 -16.03 10.88
N MET A 97 10.25 -15.54 9.65
CA MET A 97 10.72 -16.36 8.52
C MET A 97 12.20 -16.78 8.63
N GLY A 98 12.89 -16.42 9.72
CA GLY A 98 14.26 -16.82 10.00
C GLY A 98 15.32 -16.01 9.27
N SER A 99 14.94 -14.88 8.65
CA SER A 99 15.91 -14.00 7.99
C SER A 99 16.66 -13.14 9.01
N LYS A 100 17.98 -12.98 8.81
CA LYS A 100 18.83 -12.22 9.74
C LYS A 100 18.68 -10.72 9.50
N VAL A 101 17.69 -10.10 10.13
CA VAL A 101 17.53 -8.65 10.14
C VAL A 101 18.73 -8.02 10.85
N LYS A 102 19.49 -7.15 10.14
CA LYS A 102 20.59 -6.40 10.76
C LYS A 102 20.02 -5.36 11.73
N ILE A 103 20.55 -5.31 12.95
CA ILE A 103 20.12 -4.38 14.02
C ILE A 103 20.12 -2.91 13.55
N LYS A 104 21.12 -2.50 12.75
CA LYS A 104 21.18 -1.15 12.17
C LYS A 104 20.00 -0.84 11.23
N GLY A 105 19.53 -1.84 10.49
CA GLY A 105 18.34 -1.72 9.63
C GLY A 105 17.06 -1.64 10.44
N ALA A 106 16.93 -2.44 11.49
CA ALA A 106 15.79 -2.38 12.40
C ALA A 106 15.66 -1.01 13.09
N ILE A 107 16.76 -0.45 13.57
CA ILE A 107 16.80 0.90 14.17
C ILE A 107 16.40 1.96 13.13
N GLY A 108 16.88 1.85 11.90
CA GLY A 108 16.51 2.77 10.82
C GLY A 108 15.02 2.74 10.48
N VAL A 109 14.39 1.57 10.55
CA VAL A 109 12.94 1.42 10.33
C VAL A 109 12.10 1.91 11.52
N ILE A 110 12.63 1.84 12.74
CA ILE A 110 11.93 2.35 13.93
C ILE A 110 12.01 3.88 14.01
N LEU A 111 13.11 4.48 13.55
CA LEU A 111 13.36 5.92 13.62
C LEU A 111 12.87 6.72 12.39
N GLY A 112 12.57 6.05 11.28
CA GLY A 112 12.18 6.67 10.00
C GLY A 112 10.72 6.43 9.65
#